data_AF-A0A5N5CTH5-F1
#
_entry.id   AF-A0A5N5CTH5-F1
#
_cell.length_a   1.000
_cell.length_b   1.000
_cell.length_c   1.000
_cell.angle_alpha   90.00
_cell.angle_beta   90.00
_cell.angle_gamma   90.00
#
_symmetry.space_group_name_H-M   'P 1'
#
loop_
_entity.id
_entity.type
_entity.pdbx_description
1 polymer ?
#
loop_
_entity_poly.entity_id
_entity_poly.type
_entity_poly.pdbx_seq_one_letter_code
_entity_poly.pdbx_strand_id
1 'polypeptide(L)'
;MSFRLMGRERLQTQPELGWQLVRAEQWLATTCRDVLDESDEILDPRFQLVYSIGNQRLMDGQPDRWVITQRLLSLFADQARVLQAQGNQGVEVDSRTRSYPRITFLDHKAGSIILDRVVKEIISGNLIGISLSHCTSAVTKAVEEFLRERGASQHAFEIIQQEFSDSETWEKLHLLRGLIAHNILLFAFQQKRWLVNYGLDLSRCMMAVPYRAKGVPSISAEFGHPDVAIVLTCLSYYYSGLTSAQLRHAFDNLLRESDPLSEYVSWAKDCHTLPVQSLYGVNLEDEKLWEESIFPHLRFSKSAVDYFMTSVVFPHEGKEFPAKLSTSAWDIPSELRSTTGFSGTNDNKFLLPLSIPQQDLPQLHRTNAMVVSMLLQEKNRGYLEAKDAFDKKLDTDGLLKLVCALKPSVQVLIDVGAQVLESTNHDVARQWLRLSSEAKAAVYFDASDELLVIDREGFVERLFASPYHRNLDSCLIYLDEVHTRGVDLSMPTHARAAVTLGPRTTKDRLVQGMT
;
A
#
# COMPACT_ATOMS: atom_id res chain seq x y z
N MET A 1 -21.70 3.81 -14.96
CA MET A 1 -21.95 2.93 -13.79
C MET A 1 -22.66 3.65 -12.64
N SER A 2 -22.17 4.81 -12.16
CA SER A 2 -22.81 5.60 -11.09
C SER A 2 -24.29 5.92 -11.34
N PHE A 3 -24.62 6.33 -12.57
CA PHE A 3 -25.99 6.61 -13.01
C PHE A 3 -26.95 5.42 -12.79
N ARG A 4 -26.48 4.18 -13.02
CA ARG A 4 -27.26 2.95 -12.81
C ARG A 4 -27.55 2.74 -11.31
N LEU A 5 -26.56 2.94 -10.45
CA LEU A 5 -26.73 2.79 -9.00
C LEU A 5 -27.66 3.88 -8.43
N MET A 6 -27.52 5.12 -8.90
CA MET A 6 -28.43 6.21 -8.56
C MET A 6 -29.87 5.89 -8.96
N GLY A 7 -30.10 5.37 -10.18
CA GLY A 7 -31.43 4.95 -10.61
C GLY A 7 -32.05 3.92 -9.66
N ARG A 8 -31.26 2.92 -9.22
CA ARG A 8 -31.70 1.88 -8.28
C ARG A 8 -32.04 2.43 -6.89
N GLU A 9 -31.23 3.33 -6.34
CA GLU A 9 -31.56 4.02 -5.08
C GLU A 9 -32.86 4.83 -5.20
N ARG A 10 -33.01 5.56 -6.32
CA ARG A 10 -34.20 6.40 -6.55
C ARG A 10 -35.47 5.57 -6.72
N LEU A 11 -35.41 4.32 -7.16
CA LEU A 11 -36.61 3.45 -7.16
C LEU A 11 -37.23 3.28 -5.76
N GLN A 12 -36.41 3.33 -4.70
CA GLN A 12 -36.90 3.21 -3.32
C GLN A 12 -37.30 4.57 -2.73
N THR A 13 -36.58 5.65 -3.07
CA THR A 13 -36.77 6.96 -2.44
C THR A 13 -37.67 7.92 -3.22
N GLN A 14 -37.62 7.86 -4.56
CA GLN A 14 -38.38 8.71 -5.49
C GLN A 14 -38.77 7.89 -6.75
N PRO A 15 -39.79 7.01 -6.65
CA PRO A 15 -40.03 5.98 -7.67
C PRO A 15 -40.22 6.51 -9.09
N GLU A 16 -40.91 7.64 -9.28
CA GLU A 16 -41.12 8.25 -10.60
C GLU A 16 -39.79 8.64 -11.27
N LEU A 17 -38.93 9.35 -10.54
CA LEU A 17 -37.58 9.71 -11.02
C LEU A 17 -36.73 8.45 -11.22
N GLY A 18 -36.80 7.49 -10.30
CA GLY A 18 -36.09 6.21 -10.43
C GLY A 18 -36.41 5.49 -11.74
N TRP A 19 -37.70 5.39 -12.10
CA TRP A 19 -38.11 4.81 -13.37
C TRP A 19 -37.66 5.63 -14.60
N GLN A 20 -37.65 6.95 -14.52
CA GLN A 20 -37.10 7.80 -15.59
C GLN A 20 -35.60 7.54 -15.82
N LEU A 21 -34.82 7.45 -14.75
CA LEU A 21 -33.38 7.16 -14.80
C LEU A 21 -33.12 5.76 -15.36
N VAL A 22 -33.87 4.75 -14.93
CA VAL A 22 -33.76 3.37 -15.45
C VAL A 22 -34.09 3.31 -16.94
N ARG A 23 -35.16 4.00 -17.39
CA ARG A 23 -35.51 4.05 -18.83
C ARG A 23 -34.43 4.76 -19.65
N ALA A 24 -33.85 5.85 -19.13
CA ALA A 24 -32.74 6.53 -19.80
C ALA A 24 -31.51 5.64 -19.92
N GLU A 25 -31.18 4.86 -18.88
CA GLU A 25 -30.07 3.91 -18.90
C GLU A 25 -30.29 2.76 -19.90
N GLN A 26 -31.52 2.23 -19.98
CA GLN A 26 -31.90 1.24 -20.99
C GLN A 26 -31.81 1.80 -22.41
N TRP A 27 -32.29 3.04 -22.62
CA TRP A 27 -32.18 3.70 -23.91
C TRP A 27 -30.72 3.82 -24.33
N LEU A 28 -29.85 4.37 -23.48
CA LEU A 28 -28.41 4.47 -23.72
C LEU A 28 -27.79 3.10 -24.03
N ALA A 29 -28.16 2.05 -23.30
CA ALA A 29 -27.64 0.71 -23.54
C ALA A 29 -27.99 0.18 -24.94
N THR A 30 -29.18 0.50 -25.44
CA THR A 30 -29.65 0.07 -26.77
C THR A 30 -29.21 0.98 -27.93
N THR A 31 -28.90 2.25 -27.67
CA THR A 31 -28.58 3.23 -28.74
C THR A 31 -27.11 3.60 -28.83
N CYS A 32 -26.33 3.37 -27.78
CA CYS A 32 -24.92 3.73 -27.72
C CYS A 32 -24.01 2.50 -27.79
N ARG A 33 -22.76 2.73 -28.16
CA ARG A 33 -21.69 1.73 -28.09
C ARG A 33 -20.58 2.25 -27.17
N ASP A 34 -20.18 1.45 -26.20
CA ASP A 34 -19.02 1.72 -25.37
C ASP A 34 -17.76 1.24 -26.12
N VAL A 35 -16.76 2.12 -26.24
CA VAL A 35 -15.45 1.79 -26.82
C VAL A 35 -14.40 1.95 -25.74
N LEU A 36 -13.70 0.85 -25.43
CA LEU A 36 -12.72 0.77 -24.34
C LEU A 36 -11.33 0.59 -24.95
N ASP A 37 -10.44 1.54 -24.73
CA ASP A 37 -9.01 1.34 -24.94
C ASP A 37 -8.38 0.74 -23.69
N GLU A 38 -7.33 -0.08 -23.81
CA GLU A 38 -6.72 -0.80 -22.67
C GLU A 38 -7.76 -1.57 -21.83
N SER A 39 -8.68 -2.24 -22.52
CA SER A 39 -9.86 -2.89 -21.96
C SER A 39 -9.55 -3.97 -20.92
N ASP A 40 -8.38 -4.59 -20.96
CA ASP A 40 -7.93 -5.55 -19.96
C ASP A 40 -7.61 -4.92 -18.60
N GLU A 41 -7.14 -3.67 -18.58
CA GLU A 41 -6.99 -2.90 -17.33
C GLU A 41 -8.33 -2.34 -16.87
N ILE A 42 -9.12 -1.75 -17.78
CA ILE A 42 -10.41 -1.14 -17.43
C ILE A 42 -11.36 -2.18 -16.82
N LEU A 43 -11.34 -3.40 -17.36
CA LEU A 43 -12.17 -4.52 -16.92
C LEU A 43 -11.50 -5.40 -15.87
N ASP A 44 -10.45 -4.91 -15.19
CA ASP A 44 -9.85 -5.66 -14.09
C ASP A 44 -10.89 -5.89 -12.97
N PRO A 45 -11.05 -7.13 -12.47
CA PRO A 45 -12.06 -7.47 -11.46
C PRO A 45 -11.89 -6.75 -10.12
N ARG A 46 -10.72 -6.15 -9.87
CA ARG A 46 -10.47 -5.35 -8.66
C ARG A 46 -11.22 -4.02 -8.68
N PHE A 47 -11.65 -3.55 -9.85
CA PHE A 47 -12.42 -2.31 -9.96
C PHE A 47 -13.90 -2.53 -9.67
N GLN A 48 -14.33 -1.89 -8.59
CA GLN A 48 -15.72 -1.85 -8.16
C GLN A 48 -16.08 -0.40 -7.86
N LEU A 49 -17.25 0.02 -8.33
CA LEU A 49 -17.87 1.26 -7.90
C LEU A 49 -18.80 0.97 -6.74
N VAL A 50 -18.55 1.61 -5.60
CA VAL A 50 -19.36 1.52 -4.39
C VAL A 50 -20.12 2.84 -4.22
N TYR A 51 -21.43 2.76 -4.05
CA TYR A 51 -22.33 3.88 -3.84
C TYR A 51 -22.94 3.76 -2.44
N SER A 52 -22.59 4.69 -1.55
CA SER A 52 -23.10 4.72 -0.19
C SER A 52 -24.55 5.19 -0.12
N ILE A 53 -25.34 4.58 0.76
CA ILE A 53 -26.74 4.95 1.02
C ILE A 53 -26.88 5.39 2.47
N GLY A 54 -27.62 6.49 2.67
CA GLY A 54 -27.94 7.03 3.99
C GLY A 54 -26.85 7.95 4.55
N ASN A 55 -27.02 8.34 5.81
CA ASN A 55 -26.10 9.24 6.49
C ASN A 55 -24.88 8.47 7.03
N GLN A 56 -23.73 9.16 7.08
CA GLN A 56 -22.56 8.65 7.78
C GLN A 56 -22.87 8.43 9.26
N ARG A 57 -22.46 7.27 9.78
CA ARG A 57 -22.46 6.96 11.20
C ARG A 57 -21.05 6.55 11.61
N LEU A 58 -20.80 6.56 12.91
CA LEU A 58 -19.52 6.09 13.43
C LEU A 58 -19.37 4.58 13.20
N MET A 59 -18.13 4.14 12.99
CA MET A 59 -17.81 2.73 12.80
C MET A 59 -18.13 1.91 14.05
N ASP A 60 -18.66 0.69 13.85
CA ASP A 60 -18.94 -0.26 14.93
C ASP A 60 -17.65 -0.70 15.65
N GLY A 61 -17.78 -0.98 16.95
CA GLY A 61 -16.68 -1.44 17.81
C GLY A 61 -15.66 -0.36 18.18
N GLN A 62 -15.92 0.93 17.90
CA GLN A 62 -15.04 2.01 18.33
C GLN A 62 -15.09 2.26 19.87
N PRO A 63 -13.99 2.72 20.48
CA PRO A 63 -12.66 2.91 19.90
C PRO A 63 -11.83 1.62 19.85
N ASP A 64 -12.32 0.54 20.47
CA ASP A 64 -11.58 -0.71 20.62
C ASP A 64 -11.15 -1.31 19.27
N ARG A 65 -11.88 -1.06 18.19
CA ARG A 65 -11.54 -1.56 16.86
C ARG A 65 -10.14 -1.17 16.40
N TRP A 66 -9.79 0.11 16.49
CA TRP A 66 -8.44 0.56 16.11
C TRP A 66 -7.43 0.35 17.24
N VAL A 67 -7.83 0.51 18.51
CA VAL A 67 -6.92 0.33 19.65
C VAL A 67 -6.43 -1.13 19.75
N ILE A 68 -7.32 -2.12 19.65
CA ILE A 68 -6.95 -3.54 19.64
C ILE A 68 -6.12 -3.87 18.40
N THR A 69 -6.44 -3.27 17.24
CA THR A 69 -5.62 -3.45 16.03
C THR A 69 -4.19 -2.91 16.22
N GLN A 70 -4.02 -1.71 16.79
CA GLN A 70 -2.70 -1.12 17.08
C GLN A 70 -1.88 -2.00 18.05
N ARG A 71 -2.53 -2.54 19.08
CA ARG A 71 -1.90 -3.46 20.07
C ARG A 71 -1.52 -4.79 19.45
N LEU A 72 -2.40 -5.36 18.62
CA LEU A 72 -2.13 -6.58 17.89
C LEU A 72 -0.95 -6.43 16.92
N LEU A 73 -0.82 -5.26 16.28
CA LEU A 73 0.32 -4.93 15.42
C LEU A 73 1.64 -4.89 16.20
N SER A 74 1.65 -4.38 17.44
CA SER A 74 2.83 -4.46 18.32
C SER A 74 3.23 -5.91 18.58
N LEU A 75 2.25 -6.73 18.99
CA LEU A 75 2.48 -8.15 19.29
C LEU A 75 2.98 -8.92 18.06
N PHE A 76 2.41 -8.62 16.88
CA PHE A 76 2.86 -9.19 15.61
C PHE A 76 4.32 -8.84 15.30
N ALA A 77 4.71 -7.57 15.50
CA ALA A 77 6.09 -7.13 15.29
C ALA A 77 7.07 -7.81 16.25
N ASP A 78 6.70 -7.95 17.53
CA ASP A 78 7.53 -8.64 18.52
C ASP A 78 7.75 -10.11 18.15
N GLN A 79 6.68 -10.81 17.77
CA GLN A 79 6.79 -12.22 17.35
C GLN A 79 7.57 -12.37 16.04
N ALA A 80 7.51 -11.40 15.12
CA ALA A 80 8.35 -11.38 13.93
C ALA A 80 9.83 -11.21 14.28
N ARG A 81 10.17 -10.30 15.21
CA ARG A 81 11.56 -10.13 15.70
C ARG A 81 12.09 -11.40 16.35
N VAL A 82 11.28 -12.05 17.19
CA VAL A 82 11.64 -13.33 17.83
C VAL A 82 11.88 -14.42 16.78
N LEU A 83 11.03 -14.50 15.74
CA LEU A 83 11.19 -15.48 14.68
C LEU A 83 12.48 -15.25 13.86
N GLN A 84 12.80 -14.00 13.51
CA GLN A 84 14.06 -13.65 12.84
C GLN A 84 15.28 -13.97 13.72
N ALA A 85 15.23 -13.61 15.01
CA ALA A 85 16.34 -13.87 15.96
C ALA A 85 16.63 -15.37 16.14
N GLN A 86 15.66 -16.24 15.88
CA GLN A 86 15.82 -17.70 15.86
C GLN A 86 16.42 -18.23 14.54
N GLY A 87 16.85 -17.34 13.63
CA GLY A 87 17.50 -17.71 12.38
C GLY A 87 16.56 -18.07 11.22
N ASN A 88 15.26 -17.80 11.36
CA ASN A 88 14.30 -18.05 10.29
C ASN A 88 14.57 -17.13 9.08
N GLN A 89 14.81 -17.71 7.91
CA GLN A 89 15.09 -16.98 6.67
C GLN A 89 13.83 -16.60 5.87
N GLY A 90 12.64 -16.95 6.37
CA GLY A 90 11.35 -16.66 5.73
C GLY A 90 10.78 -15.29 6.05
N VAL A 91 11.39 -14.54 6.98
CA VAL A 91 10.98 -13.20 7.38
C VAL A 91 12.19 -12.29 7.59
N GLU A 92 12.12 -11.08 7.05
CA GLU A 92 13.09 -10.01 7.28
C GLU A 92 12.39 -8.88 8.05
N VAL A 93 13.01 -8.43 9.14
CA VAL A 93 12.54 -7.40 10.05
C VAL A 93 13.61 -6.31 10.15
N ASP A 94 13.31 -5.17 9.54
CA ASP A 94 14.19 -3.98 9.54
C ASP A 94 13.69 -2.96 10.56
N SER A 95 14.53 -2.70 11.58
CA SER A 95 14.26 -1.74 12.68
C SER A 95 15.24 -0.56 12.68
N ARG A 96 15.98 -0.31 11.59
CA ARG A 96 17.10 0.65 11.60
C ARG A 96 16.70 2.11 11.84
N THR A 97 15.52 2.54 11.37
CA THR A 97 15.16 3.97 11.32
C THR A 97 13.86 4.34 12.01
N ARG A 98 13.08 3.35 12.46
CA ARG A 98 11.69 3.53 12.92
C ARG A 98 11.42 2.65 14.14
N SER A 99 10.53 3.09 15.05
CA SER A 99 10.13 2.29 16.21
C SER A 99 9.39 1.01 15.80
N TYR A 100 8.43 1.14 14.89
CA TYR A 100 7.77 0.00 14.27
C TYR A 100 8.60 -0.53 13.10
N PRO A 101 8.89 -1.84 13.03
CA PRO A 101 9.78 -2.37 12.01
C PRO A 101 9.07 -2.57 10.68
N ARG A 102 9.84 -2.53 9.60
CA ARG A 102 9.38 -3.02 8.30
C ARG A 102 9.53 -4.54 8.27
N ILE A 103 8.40 -5.24 8.11
CA ILE A 103 8.36 -6.71 8.09
C ILE A 103 8.12 -7.16 6.64
N THR A 104 9.07 -7.90 6.09
CA THR A 104 9.01 -8.45 4.73
C THR A 104 8.98 -9.97 4.79
N PHE A 105 8.02 -10.58 4.11
CA PHE A 105 7.90 -12.04 4.03
C PHE A 105 8.59 -12.56 2.77
N LEU A 106 9.53 -13.50 2.97
CA LEU A 106 10.22 -14.23 1.92
C LEU A 106 9.62 -15.62 1.71
N ASP A 107 9.02 -16.19 2.77
CA ASP A 107 8.22 -17.42 2.73
C ASP A 107 6.81 -17.13 3.29
N HIS A 108 5.77 -17.53 2.54
CA HIS A 108 4.38 -17.37 2.95
C HIS A 108 4.07 -18.12 4.25
N LYS A 109 4.78 -19.21 4.58
CA LYS A 109 4.58 -20.00 5.81
C LYS A 109 5.03 -19.27 7.07
N ALA A 110 6.01 -18.37 6.98
CA ALA A 110 6.50 -17.62 8.14
C ALA A 110 5.38 -16.78 8.77
N GLY A 111 4.44 -16.28 7.95
CA GLY A 111 3.28 -15.52 8.42
C GLY A 111 2.37 -16.33 9.35
N SER A 112 2.06 -17.57 8.97
CA SER A 112 1.26 -18.48 9.79
C SER A 112 1.94 -18.80 11.13
N ILE A 113 3.27 -18.99 11.13
CA ILE A 113 4.03 -19.22 12.37
C ILE A 113 3.95 -18.02 13.31
N ILE A 114 4.03 -16.80 12.78
CA ILE A 114 3.90 -15.57 13.58
C ILE A 114 2.48 -15.47 14.15
N LEU A 115 1.45 -15.68 13.33
CA LEU A 115 0.05 -15.64 13.81
C LEU A 115 -0.20 -16.67 14.91
N ASP A 116 0.33 -17.89 14.77
CA ASP A 116 0.20 -18.92 15.79
C ASP A 116 0.83 -18.52 17.13
N ARG A 117 1.95 -17.80 17.10
CA ARG A 117 2.60 -17.25 18.30
C ARG A 117 1.80 -16.10 18.88
N VAL A 118 1.31 -15.20 18.02
CA VAL A 118 0.44 -14.09 18.42
C VAL A 118 -0.81 -14.61 19.15
N VAL A 119 -1.47 -15.66 18.63
CA VAL A 119 -2.61 -16.29 19.30
C VAL A 119 -2.21 -16.80 20.69
N LYS A 120 -1.08 -17.49 20.83
CA LYS A 120 -0.60 -17.97 22.14
C LYS A 120 -0.38 -16.83 23.14
N GLU A 121 0.19 -15.72 22.70
CA GLU A 121 0.40 -14.53 23.54
C GLU A 121 -0.93 -13.90 23.98
N ILE A 122 -1.93 -13.84 23.09
CA ILE A 122 -3.30 -13.39 23.45
C ILE A 122 -3.89 -14.30 24.52
N ILE A 123 -3.78 -15.62 24.34
CA ILE A 123 -4.26 -16.63 25.28
C ILE A 123 -3.55 -16.51 26.65
N SER A 124 -2.26 -16.15 26.67
CA SER A 124 -1.50 -15.88 27.88
C SER A 124 -1.83 -14.54 28.55
N GLY A 125 -2.72 -13.72 27.97
CA GLY A 125 -3.15 -12.45 28.55
C GLY A 125 -2.25 -11.26 28.22
N ASN A 126 -1.38 -11.38 27.21
CA ASN A 126 -0.40 -10.34 26.86
C ASN A 126 -0.98 -9.27 25.90
N LEU A 127 -2.25 -9.39 25.51
CA LEU A 127 -2.94 -8.37 24.72
C LEU A 127 -3.83 -7.50 25.62
N ILE A 128 -3.36 -6.29 25.91
CA ILE A 128 -4.10 -5.32 26.73
C ILE A 128 -5.48 -5.05 26.11
N GLY A 129 -6.52 -5.04 26.94
CA GLY A 129 -7.92 -4.84 26.52
C GLY A 129 -8.70 -6.14 26.31
N ILE A 130 -8.04 -7.30 26.38
CA ILE A 130 -8.68 -8.61 26.42
C ILE A 130 -8.14 -9.38 27.61
N SER A 131 -9.03 -9.73 28.55
CA SER A 131 -8.68 -10.51 29.73
C SER A 131 -9.35 -11.86 29.68
N LEU A 132 -8.55 -12.93 29.68
CA LEU A 132 -9.00 -14.33 29.72
C LEU A 132 -8.66 -15.00 31.05
N SER A 133 -8.20 -14.24 32.05
CA SER A 133 -7.69 -14.78 33.33
C SER A 133 -8.76 -15.46 34.18
N HIS A 134 -10.03 -15.09 34.00
CA HIS A 134 -11.18 -15.68 34.68
C HIS A 134 -11.72 -16.92 33.96
N CYS A 135 -11.30 -17.17 32.72
CA CYS A 135 -11.87 -18.21 31.88
C CYS A 135 -11.37 -19.60 32.29
N THR A 136 -12.24 -20.59 32.11
CA THR A 136 -11.87 -22.00 32.30
C THR A 136 -10.96 -22.47 31.15
N SER A 137 -10.21 -23.58 31.37
CA SER A 137 -9.39 -24.17 30.31
C SER A 137 -10.20 -24.56 29.06
N ALA A 138 -11.48 -24.92 29.22
CA ALA A 138 -12.36 -25.22 28.09
C ALA A 138 -12.64 -23.96 27.26
N VAL A 139 -12.98 -22.84 27.91
CA VAL A 139 -13.20 -21.54 27.25
C VAL A 139 -11.92 -21.07 26.56
N THR A 140 -10.77 -21.12 27.25
CA THR A 140 -9.49 -20.68 26.68
C THR A 140 -9.12 -21.48 25.42
N LYS A 141 -9.33 -22.80 25.42
CA LYS A 141 -9.11 -23.65 24.23
C LYS A 141 -10.07 -23.32 23.10
N ALA A 142 -11.34 -23.07 23.42
CA ALA A 142 -12.32 -22.65 22.44
C ALA A 142 -11.92 -21.30 21.80
N VAL A 143 -11.48 -20.32 22.61
CA VAL A 143 -10.98 -19.03 22.12
C VAL A 143 -9.75 -19.22 21.24
N GLU A 144 -8.80 -20.10 21.61
CA GLU A 144 -7.64 -20.38 20.77
C GLU A 144 -8.04 -20.91 19.39
N GLU A 145 -8.93 -21.91 19.34
CA GLU A 145 -9.48 -22.46 18.10
C GLU A 145 -10.20 -21.38 17.29
N PHE A 146 -11.01 -20.55 17.95
CA PHE A 146 -11.76 -19.46 17.33
C PHE A 146 -10.88 -18.32 16.80
N LEU A 147 -9.70 -18.08 17.36
CA LEU A 147 -8.78 -17.08 16.80
C LEU A 147 -7.92 -17.65 15.67
N ARG A 148 -7.62 -18.95 15.72
CA ARG A 148 -6.72 -19.63 14.79
C ARG A 148 -7.41 -20.13 13.52
N GLU A 149 -8.57 -20.78 13.66
CA GLU A 149 -9.16 -21.60 12.60
C GLU A 149 -10.30 -20.89 11.87
N ARG A 150 -10.20 -20.76 10.54
CA ARG A 150 -11.32 -20.26 9.70
C ARG A 150 -12.58 -21.11 9.85
N GLY A 151 -12.41 -22.42 9.96
CA GLY A 151 -13.47 -23.40 10.16
C GLY A 151 -13.59 -23.86 11.60
N ALA A 152 -13.51 -22.94 12.57
CA ALA A 152 -13.70 -23.25 13.99
C ALA A 152 -15.02 -24.03 14.21
N SER A 153 -14.98 -24.99 15.13
CA SER A 153 -16.10 -25.88 15.40
C SER A 153 -17.30 -25.14 15.98
N GLN A 154 -18.50 -25.65 15.67
CA GLN A 154 -19.74 -25.15 16.25
C GLN A 154 -19.71 -25.22 17.79
N HIS A 155 -19.07 -26.26 18.34
CA HIS A 155 -18.90 -26.43 19.78
C HIS A 155 -18.05 -25.31 20.40
N ALA A 156 -16.92 -24.95 19.77
CA ALA A 156 -16.11 -23.82 20.23
C ALA A 156 -16.90 -22.50 20.17
N PHE A 157 -17.68 -22.29 19.11
CA PHE A 157 -18.54 -21.11 18.99
C PHE A 157 -19.58 -21.01 20.11
N GLU A 158 -20.25 -22.12 20.43
CA GLU A 158 -21.25 -22.17 21.51
C GLU A 158 -20.65 -21.86 22.88
N ILE A 159 -19.46 -22.39 23.19
CA ILE A 159 -18.75 -22.08 24.45
C ILE A 159 -18.44 -20.58 24.55
N ILE A 160 -17.88 -19.99 23.49
CA ILE A 160 -17.50 -18.57 23.48
C ILE A 160 -18.76 -17.70 23.55
N GLN A 161 -19.82 -18.06 22.84
CA GLN A 161 -21.09 -17.34 22.87
C GLN A 161 -21.69 -17.36 24.27
N GLN A 162 -21.70 -18.52 24.95
CA GLN A 162 -22.20 -18.63 26.32
C GLN A 162 -21.41 -17.78 27.30
N GLU A 163 -20.08 -17.72 27.16
CA GLU A 163 -19.22 -16.97 28.08
C GLU A 163 -19.26 -15.46 27.81
N PHE A 164 -19.23 -15.04 26.54
CA PHE A 164 -18.90 -13.66 26.18
C PHE A 164 -20.04 -12.87 25.53
N SER A 165 -21.16 -13.46 25.12
CA SER A 165 -22.19 -12.78 24.30
C SER A 165 -22.70 -11.46 24.88
N ASP A 166 -22.79 -11.34 26.20
CA ASP A 166 -23.23 -10.12 26.91
C ASP A 166 -22.06 -9.22 27.36
N SER A 167 -20.85 -9.47 26.86
CA SER A 167 -19.63 -8.74 27.23
C SER A 167 -19.01 -8.00 26.04
N GLU A 168 -18.33 -6.89 26.31
CA GLU A 168 -17.53 -6.16 25.31
C GLU A 168 -16.40 -7.01 24.69
N THR A 169 -15.99 -8.09 25.37
CA THR A 169 -15.00 -9.04 24.86
C THR A 169 -15.48 -9.76 23.60
N TRP A 170 -16.79 -9.93 23.43
CA TRP A 170 -17.36 -10.59 22.25
C TRP A 170 -16.97 -9.89 20.94
N GLU A 171 -17.18 -8.57 20.86
CA GLU A 171 -16.85 -7.78 19.68
C GLU A 171 -15.32 -7.79 19.43
N LYS A 172 -14.53 -7.73 20.50
CA LYS A 172 -13.05 -7.79 20.43
C LYS A 172 -12.56 -9.14 19.90
N LEU A 173 -13.16 -10.26 20.32
CA LEU A 173 -12.84 -11.59 19.81
C LEU A 173 -13.21 -11.74 18.33
N HIS A 174 -14.35 -11.21 17.90
CA HIS A 174 -14.75 -11.20 16.49
C HIS A 174 -13.79 -10.38 15.63
N LEU A 175 -13.37 -9.21 16.10
CA LEU A 175 -12.35 -8.40 15.45
C LEU A 175 -11.03 -9.17 15.31
N LEU A 176 -10.53 -9.76 16.40
CA LEU A 176 -9.31 -10.56 16.36
C LEU A 176 -9.42 -11.75 15.41
N ARG A 177 -10.55 -12.45 15.39
CA ARG A 177 -10.81 -13.54 14.44
C ARG A 177 -10.74 -13.06 12.99
N GLY A 178 -11.30 -11.88 12.69
CA GLY A 178 -11.15 -11.24 11.38
C GLY A 178 -9.69 -10.94 11.03
N LEU A 179 -8.96 -10.35 11.98
CA LEU A 179 -7.55 -9.97 11.82
C LEU A 179 -6.62 -11.18 11.62
N ILE A 180 -6.89 -12.28 12.33
CA ILE A 180 -6.05 -13.49 12.41
C ILE A 180 -6.57 -14.59 11.49
N ALA A 181 -7.63 -15.32 11.87
CA ALA A 181 -8.12 -16.48 11.11
C ALA A 181 -8.50 -16.11 9.66
N HIS A 182 -9.13 -14.96 9.44
CA HIS A 182 -9.49 -14.50 8.10
C HIS A 182 -8.34 -13.83 7.33
N ASN A 183 -7.11 -13.83 7.87
CA ASN A 183 -5.87 -13.38 7.25
C ASN A 183 -5.85 -11.90 6.84
N ILE A 184 -6.56 -11.00 7.53
CA ILE A 184 -6.45 -9.56 7.22
C ILE A 184 -5.03 -9.05 7.50
N LEU A 185 -4.39 -9.48 8.59
CA LEU A 185 -2.99 -9.14 8.87
C LEU A 185 -2.05 -9.67 7.79
N LEU A 186 -2.15 -10.95 7.44
CA LEU A 186 -1.29 -11.53 6.39
C LEU A 186 -1.58 -10.92 5.02
N PHE A 187 -2.82 -10.56 4.72
CA PHE A 187 -3.15 -9.78 3.52
C PHE A 187 -2.42 -8.44 3.51
N ALA A 188 -2.45 -7.69 4.62
CA ALA A 188 -1.77 -6.40 4.72
C ALA A 188 -0.24 -6.53 4.58
N PHE A 189 0.40 -7.48 5.26
CA PHE A 189 1.86 -7.64 5.23
C PHE A 189 2.40 -8.40 4.02
N GLN A 190 1.71 -9.46 3.60
CA GLN A 190 2.20 -10.31 2.51
C GLN A 190 1.69 -9.80 1.16
N GLN A 191 0.45 -9.32 1.05
CA GLN A 191 -0.17 -8.97 -0.24
C GLN A 191 -0.11 -7.48 -0.60
N LYS A 192 0.18 -6.59 0.35
CA LYS A 192 0.27 -5.15 0.11
C LYS A 192 1.67 -4.61 0.39
N ARG A 193 2.20 -3.82 -0.52
CA ARG A 193 3.47 -3.10 -0.38
C ARG A 193 3.19 -1.63 -0.14
N TRP A 194 3.73 -1.09 0.96
CA TRP A 194 3.65 0.33 1.27
C TRP A 194 4.33 1.17 0.16
N LEU A 195 3.73 2.31 -0.16
CA LEU A 195 4.01 3.20 -1.29
C LEU A 195 3.83 2.59 -2.69
N VAL A 196 3.50 1.30 -2.84
CA VAL A 196 3.21 0.68 -4.15
C VAL A 196 1.72 0.39 -4.30
N ASN A 197 1.13 -0.24 -3.29
CA ASN A 197 -0.27 -0.63 -3.28
C ASN A 197 -1.11 0.24 -2.35
N TYR A 198 -0.48 0.93 -1.40
CA TYR A 198 -1.16 1.79 -0.43
C TYR A 198 -0.22 2.81 0.20
N GLY A 199 -0.79 3.88 0.76
CA GLY A 199 -0.08 4.93 1.50
C GLY A 199 -1.03 6.05 1.91
N LEU A 200 -0.51 7.16 2.43
CA LEU A 200 -1.30 8.33 2.81
C LEU A 200 -1.43 9.31 1.64
N ASP A 201 -2.63 9.85 1.46
CA ASP A 201 -2.88 11.03 0.65
C ASP A 201 -3.59 12.08 1.52
N LEU A 202 -2.79 12.84 2.28
CA LEU A 202 -3.28 13.81 3.26
C LEU A 202 -4.00 15.00 2.61
N SER A 203 -3.93 15.15 1.28
CA SER A 203 -4.76 16.13 0.55
C SER A 203 -6.22 15.69 0.47
N ARG A 204 -6.48 14.38 0.62
CA ARG A 204 -7.79 13.77 0.45
C ARG A 204 -8.42 13.31 1.76
N CYS A 205 -7.69 12.52 2.54
CA CYS A 205 -8.12 12.05 3.85
C CYS A 205 -6.93 11.60 4.71
N MET A 206 -7.16 11.41 6.00
CA MET A 206 -6.14 10.94 6.93
C MET A 206 -5.99 9.41 6.97
N MET A 207 -6.80 8.66 6.19
CA MET A 207 -6.73 7.20 6.08
C MET A 207 -5.79 6.76 4.96
N ALA A 208 -5.29 5.52 5.04
CA ALA A 208 -4.57 4.92 3.92
C ALA A 208 -5.48 4.70 2.71
N VAL A 209 -4.93 5.02 1.54
CA VAL A 209 -5.61 4.94 0.26
C VAL A 209 -4.91 3.92 -0.65
N PRO A 210 -5.62 3.27 -1.60
CA PRO A 210 -5.00 2.43 -2.61
C PRO A 210 -4.10 3.26 -3.54
N TYR A 211 -2.95 2.70 -3.92
CA TYR A 211 -2.03 3.29 -4.89
C TYR A 211 -2.11 2.52 -6.20
N ARG A 212 -2.03 3.25 -7.32
CA ARG A 212 -2.01 2.65 -8.66
C ARG A 212 -0.62 2.14 -9.04
N ALA A 213 0.41 2.79 -8.50
CA ALA A 213 1.82 2.41 -8.63
C ALA A 213 2.64 3.19 -7.59
N LYS A 214 3.96 2.99 -7.60
CA LYS A 214 4.91 3.63 -6.69
C LYS A 214 4.63 5.13 -6.50
N GLY A 215 4.31 5.53 -5.27
CA GLY A 215 4.15 6.93 -4.87
C GLY A 215 2.89 7.61 -5.39
N VAL A 216 2.06 6.92 -6.18
CA VAL A 216 0.90 7.54 -6.83
C VAL A 216 -0.42 7.01 -6.28
N PRO A 217 -1.11 7.78 -5.42
CA PRO A 217 -2.41 7.39 -4.91
C PRO A 217 -3.43 7.28 -6.06
N SER A 218 -4.36 6.35 -5.92
CA SER A 218 -5.56 6.33 -6.76
C SER A 218 -6.39 7.56 -6.46
N ILE A 219 -6.98 8.20 -7.47
CA ILE A 219 -7.69 9.48 -7.36
C ILE A 219 -8.84 9.42 -6.35
N SER A 220 -9.63 8.34 -6.38
CA SER A 220 -10.85 8.22 -5.55
C SER A 220 -11.08 6.83 -4.96
N ALA A 221 -10.19 5.86 -5.19
CA ALA A 221 -10.39 4.52 -4.64
C ALA A 221 -10.17 4.51 -3.13
N GLU A 222 -10.91 3.64 -2.44
CA GLU A 222 -10.79 3.41 -1.00
C GLU A 222 -10.75 1.89 -0.74
N PHE A 223 -10.28 1.50 0.44
CA PHE A 223 -10.34 0.09 0.85
C PHE A 223 -11.75 -0.25 1.32
N GLY A 224 -12.41 -1.18 0.63
CA GLY A 224 -13.80 -1.55 0.94
C GLY A 224 -13.99 -2.24 2.30
N HIS A 225 -12.96 -2.91 2.82
CA HIS A 225 -13.00 -3.58 4.11
C HIS A 225 -12.43 -2.67 5.21
N PRO A 226 -13.19 -2.36 6.29
CA PRO A 226 -12.77 -1.39 7.31
C PRO A 226 -11.49 -1.80 8.01
N ASP A 227 -11.38 -3.07 8.44
CA ASP A 227 -10.18 -3.53 9.16
C ASP A 227 -8.91 -3.55 8.28
N VAL A 228 -9.05 -3.77 6.96
CA VAL A 228 -7.94 -3.58 6.03
C VAL A 228 -7.53 -2.11 5.98
N ALA A 229 -8.50 -1.19 5.89
CA ALA A 229 -8.22 0.24 5.89
C ALA A 229 -7.51 0.68 7.18
N ILE A 230 -7.96 0.21 8.35
CA ILE A 230 -7.34 0.52 9.65
C ILE A 230 -5.90 -0.01 9.70
N VAL A 231 -5.68 -1.29 9.39
CA VAL A 231 -4.33 -1.87 9.42
C VAL A 231 -3.38 -1.13 8.48
N LEU A 232 -3.80 -0.86 7.25
CA LEU A 232 -2.97 -0.15 6.27
C LEU A 232 -2.73 1.32 6.66
N THR A 233 -3.69 1.96 7.35
CA THR A 233 -3.54 3.31 7.91
C THR A 233 -2.47 3.30 9.00
N CYS A 234 -2.57 2.39 9.98
CA CYS A 234 -1.57 2.22 11.03
C CYS A 234 -0.17 2.03 10.44
N LEU A 235 -0.02 1.08 9.51
CA LEU A 235 1.26 0.82 8.84
C LEU A 235 1.78 2.04 8.10
N SER A 236 0.90 2.79 7.41
CA SER A 236 1.32 3.98 6.67
C SER A 236 1.90 5.06 7.58
N TYR A 237 1.25 5.35 8.72
CA TYR A 237 1.77 6.32 9.69
C TYR A 237 3.02 5.83 10.42
N TYR A 238 3.11 4.53 10.74
CA TYR A 238 4.33 3.97 11.33
C TYR A 238 5.53 4.11 10.39
N TYR A 239 5.31 3.99 9.07
CA TYR A 239 6.37 4.06 8.08
C TYR A 239 6.70 5.48 7.63
N SER A 240 5.71 6.37 7.48
CA SER A 240 5.95 7.77 7.14
C SER A 240 6.41 8.60 8.34
N GLY A 241 6.01 8.20 9.54
CA GLY A 241 6.04 9.03 10.73
C GLY A 241 5.04 10.19 10.64
N LEU A 242 4.91 10.93 11.74
CA LEU A 242 4.12 12.17 11.79
C LEU A 242 4.88 13.32 11.12
N THR A 243 4.14 14.25 10.52
CA THR A 243 4.69 15.57 10.16
C THR A 243 4.88 16.41 11.42
N SER A 244 5.70 17.47 11.33
CA SER A 244 5.90 18.38 12.47
C SER A 244 4.58 18.98 12.95
N ALA A 245 3.68 19.35 12.03
CA ALA A 245 2.37 19.88 12.37
C ALA A 245 1.48 18.86 13.08
N GLN A 246 1.45 17.60 12.60
CA GLN A 246 0.69 16.53 13.24
C GLN A 246 1.22 16.20 14.64
N LEU A 247 2.55 16.16 14.83
CA LEU A 247 3.14 15.91 16.14
C LEU A 247 2.85 17.07 17.12
N ARG A 248 2.92 18.33 16.67
CA ARG A 248 2.51 19.49 17.49
C ARG A 248 1.04 19.37 17.90
N HIS A 249 0.16 19.01 16.97
CA HIS A 249 -1.24 18.78 17.27
C HIS A 249 -1.45 17.63 18.27
N ALA A 250 -0.65 16.56 18.19
CA ALA A 250 -0.67 15.49 19.18
C ALA A 250 -0.27 16.00 20.57
N PHE A 251 0.76 16.85 20.67
CA PHE A 251 1.13 17.51 21.94
C PHE A 251 0.02 18.42 22.48
N ASP A 252 -0.64 19.21 21.62
CA ASP A 252 -1.75 20.08 22.03
C ASP A 252 -2.90 19.29 22.65
N ASN A 253 -3.18 18.09 22.12
CA ASN A 253 -4.19 17.19 22.68
C ASN A 253 -3.68 16.53 23.96
N LEU A 254 -2.44 16.05 23.96
CA LEU A 254 -1.79 15.44 25.11
C LEU A 254 -1.86 16.34 26.35
N LEU A 255 -1.53 17.63 26.21
CA LEU A 255 -1.52 18.60 27.31
C LEU A 255 -2.91 18.85 27.93
N ARG A 256 -4.00 18.38 27.27
CA ARG A 256 -5.38 18.47 27.77
C ARG A 256 -5.87 17.15 28.38
N GLU A 257 -5.08 16.08 28.30
CA GLU A 257 -5.41 14.78 28.89
C GLU A 257 -5.42 14.84 30.42
N SER A 258 -6.08 13.86 31.03
CA SER A 258 -6.07 13.71 32.49
C SER A 258 -4.70 13.26 33.04
N ASP A 259 -3.94 12.49 32.26
CA ASP A 259 -2.61 12.00 32.63
C ASP A 259 -1.60 12.12 31.47
N PRO A 260 -1.17 13.36 31.15
CA PRO A 260 -0.24 13.61 30.05
C PRO A 260 1.16 13.04 30.30
N LEU A 261 1.54 12.83 31.56
CA LEU A 261 2.86 12.34 31.92
C LEU A 261 3.03 10.87 31.55
N SER A 262 2.07 10.03 31.92
CA SER A 262 2.12 8.59 31.61
C SER A 262 2.10 8.33 30.10
N GLU A 263 1.33 9.11 29.35
CA GLU A 263 1.25 9.02 27.90
C GLU A 263 2.59 9.44 27.25
N TYR A 264 3.17 10.57 27.65
CA TYR A 264 4.49 11.00 27.14
C TYR A 264 5.61 9.99 27.45
N VAL A 265 5.60 9.38 28.64
CA VAL A 265 6.57 8.34 29.00
C VAL A 265 6.51 7.17 28.01
N SER A 266 5.30 6.80 27.55
CA SER A 266 5.13 5.77 26.52
C SER A 266 5.75 6.21 25.18
N TRP A 267 5.56 7.48 24.80
CA TRP A 267 6.16 8.03 23.57
C TRP A 267 7.69 8.02 23.62
N ALA A 268 8.27 8.43 24.75
CA ALA A 268 9.71 8.48 24.96
C ALA A 268 10.35 7.08 25.05
N LYS A 269 9.63 6.10 25.62
CA LYS A 269 10.10 4.70 25.72
C LYS A 269 10.41 4.07 24.36
N ASP A 270 9.68 4.46 23.33
CA ASP A 270 9.90 4.02 21.95
C ASP A 270 11.13 4.66 21.29
N CYS A 271 11.77 5.64 21.94
CA CYS A 271 12.86 6.45 21.40
C CYS A 271 14.05 6.53 22.37
N HIS A 272 14.93 5.53 22.36
CA HIS A 272 16.08 5.45 23.27
C HIS A 272 17.08 6.60 23.16
N THR A 273 17.16 7.28 22.01
CA THR A 273 18.09 8.40 21.77
C THR A 273 17.45 9.76 22.04
N LEU A 274 16.19 9.82 22.46
CA LEU A 274 15.49 11.08 22.75
C LEU A 274 16.14 11.76 23.98
N PRO A 275 16.63 13.01 23.85
CA PRO A 275 17.27 13.70 24.98
C PRO A 275 16.30 14.05 26.11
N VAL A 276 15.04 14.33 25.77
CA VAL A 276 14.02 14.83 26.70
C VAL A 276 13.10 13.68 27.13
N GLN A 277 13.46 12.99 28.21
CA GLN A 277 12.71 11.82 28.71
C GLN A 277 11.50 12.18 29.59
N SER A 278 11.31 13.45 29.92
CA SER A 278 10.17 13.94 30.73
C SER A 278 9.43 15.06 30.01
N LEU A 279 8.10 15.05 30.10
CA LEU A 279 7.25 16.08 29.49
C LEU A 279 7.59 17.49 29.99
N TYR A 280 8.03 17.64 31.25
CA TYR A 280 8.43 18.95 31.79
C TYR A 280 9.64 19.57 31.07
N GLY A 281 10.46 18.75 30.42
CA GLY A 281 11.59 19.23 29.61
C GLY A 281 11.21 19.58 28.18
N VAL A 282 9.95 19.39 27.78
CA VAL A 282 9.47 19.71 26.43
C VAL A 282 9.00 21.16 26.42
N ASN A 283 9.71 22.01 25.67
CA ASN A 283 9.26 23.35 25.34
C ASN A 283 8.94 23.42 23.84
N LEU A 284 7.66 23.55 23.49
CA LEU A 284 7.20 23.62 22.10
C LEU A 284 7.48 24.97 21.42
N GLU A 285 7.83 26.00 22.20
CA GLU A 285 8.21 27.33 21.69
C GLU A 285 9.70 27.41 21.31
N ASP A 286 10.52 26.45 21.78
CA ASP A 286 11.93 26.34 21.38
C ASP A 286 12.04 25.60 20.05
N GLU A 287 11.96 26.34 18.95
CA GLU A 287 12.04 25.78 17.59
C GLU A 287 13.33 25.02 17.32
N LYS A 288 14.46 25.44 17.92
CA LYS A 288 15.74 24.76 17.69
C LYS A 288 15.76 23.40 18.37
N LEU A 289 15.35 23.34 19.64
CA LEU A 289 15.20 22.07 20.36
C LEU A 289 14.19 21.16 19.65
N TRP A 290 13.10 21.74 19.15
CA TRP A 290 12.08 21.02 18.41
C TRP A 290 12.63 20.36 17.14
N GLU A 291 13.24 21.12 16.25
CA GLU A 291 13.73 20.64 14.95
C GLU A 291 14.92 19.70 15.08
N GLU A 292 15.85 19.95 16.01
CA GLU A 292 17.09 19.18 16.11
C GLU A 292 16.96 17.96 17.04
N SER A 293 16.11 18.01 18.07
CA SER A 293 16.15 17.03 19.17
C SER A 293 14.83 16.32 19.45
N ILE A 294 13.67 16.96 19.26
CA ILE A 294 12.37 16.36 19.62
C ILE A 294 11.71 15.72 18.40
N PHE A 295 11.44 16.51 17.36
CA PHE A 295 10.69 16.08 16.18
C PHE A 295 11.33 14.89 15.44
N PRO A 296 12.64 14.87 15.15
CA PRO A 296 13.26 13.77 14.40
C PRO A 296 13.10 12.40 15.06
N HIS A 297 13.02 12.37 16.39
CA HIS A 297 12.87 11.15 17.17
C HIS A 297 11.40 10.77 17.33
N LEU A 298 10.59 11.67 17.91
CA LEU A 298 9.21 11.35 18.27
C LEU A 298 8.29 11.14 17.06
N ARG A 299 8.62 11.68 15.88
CA ARG A 299 7.82 11.44 14.67
C ARG A 299 7.67 9.96 14.31
N PHE A 300 8.60 9.11 14.73
CA PHE A 300 8.59 7.66 14.51
C PHE A 300 8.32 6.86 15.78
N SER A 301 7.99 7.52 16.90
CA SER A 301 7.53 6.85 18.12
C SER A 301 6.19 6.17 17.83
N LYS A 302 6.12 4.84 18.00
CA LYS A 302 4.89 4.10 17.71
C LYS A 302 3.77 4.58 18.62
N SER A 303 4.05 4.82 19.90
CA SER A 303 3.06 5.28 20.88
C SER A 303 2.56 6.68 20.56
N ALA A 304 3.43 7.61 20.14
CA ALA A 304 2.99 8.94 19.70
C ALA A 304 2.11 8.87 18.43
N VAL A 305 2.47 8.00 17.50
CA VAL A 305 1.70 7.74 16.28
C VAL A 305 0.35 7.08 16.59
N ASP A 306 0.32 6.08 17.47
CA ASP A 306 -0.91 5.42 17.95
C ASP A 306 -1.84 6.45 18.60
N TYR A 307 -1.31 7.30 19.47
CA TYR A 307 -2.05 8.36 20.14
C TYR A 307 -2.66 9.33 19.11
N PHE A 308 -1.87 9.84 18.17
CA PHE A 308 -2.36 10.73 17.12
C PHE A 308 -3.47 10.08 16.29
N MET A 309 -3.30 8.81 15.90
CA MET A 309 -4.33 8.10 15.13
C MET A 309 -5.61 7.88 15.94
N THR A 310 -5.49 7.53 17.21
CA THR A 310 -6.62 7.25 18.10
C THR A 310 -7.38 8.50 18.53
N SER A 311 -6.69 9.64 18.68
CA SER A 311 -7.30 10.91 19.11
C SER A 311 -7.75 11.82 17.96
N VAL A 312 -7.18 11.66 16.76
CA VAL A 312 -7.42 12.56 15.61
C VAL A 312 -7.94 11.81 14.40
N VAL A 313 -7.16 10.83 13.90
CA VAL A 313 -7.42 10.20 12.59
C VAL A 313 -8.72 9.40 12.61
N PHE A 314 -8.79 8.35 13.44
CA PHE A 314 -9.93 7.45 13.46
C PHE A 314 -11.23 8.09 13.99
N PRO A 315 -11.21 9.00 14.98
CA PRO A 315 -12.42 9.73 15.35
C PRO A 315 -13.00 10.58 14.21
N HIS A 316 -12.14 11.12 13.34
CA HIS A 316 -12.57 11.93 12.20
C HIS A 316 -12.99 11.09 10.99
N GLU A 317 -12.22 10.05 10.67
CA GLU A 317 -12.31 9.28 9.43
C GLU A 317 -13.03 7.93 9.58
N GLY A 318 -13.13 7.40 10.80
CA GLY A 318 -13.73 6.10 11.15
C GLY A 318 -15.25 6.12 11.04
N LYS A 319 -15.75 6.41 9.83
CA LYS A 319 -17.16 6.51 9.51
C LYS A 319 -17.57 5.39 8.57
N GLU A 320 -18.83 4.98 8.69
CA GLU A 320 -19.46 4.02 7.81
C GLU A 320 -20.86 4.47 7.36
N PHE A 321 -21.41 3.74 6.40
CA PHE A 321 -22.75 3.98 5.87
C PHE A 321 -23.63 2.75 6.13
N PRO A 322 -24.92 2.93 6.43
CA PRO A 322 -25.82 1.82 6.79
C PRO A 322 -26.02 0.82 5.66
N ALA A 323 -25.93 1.25 4.41
CA ALA A 323 -26.00 0.37 3.24
C ALA A 323 -25.10 0.88 2.11
N LYS A 324 -24.71 -0.04 1.22
CA LYS A 324 -23.92 0.24 0.03
C LYS A 324 -24.49 -0.51 -1.16
N LEU A 325 -24.64 0.15 -2.29
CA LEU A 325 -24.81 -0.50 -3.59
C LEU A 325 -23.46 -0.63 -4.26
N SER A 326 -23.30 -1.66 -5.08
CA SER A 326 -22.07 -1.80 -5.85
C SER A 326 -22.30 -2.36 -7.24
N THR A 327 -21.34 -2.10 -8.11
CA THR A 327 -21.26 -2.57 -9.50
C THR A 327 -19.78 -2.76 -9.82
N SER A 328 -19.45 -3.77 -10.62
CA SER A 328 -18.06 -4.05 -11.01
C SER A 328 -17.77 -3.49 -12.41
N ALA A 329 -16.50 -3.41 -12.78
CA ALA A 329 -16.13 -3.04 -14.15
C ALA A 329 -16.76 -3.97 -15.21
N TRP A 330 -17.05 -5.23 -14.87
CA TRP A 330 -17.70 -6.19 -15.77
C TRP A 330 -19.18 -5.86 -16.06
N ASP A 331 -19.78 -4.97 -15.28
CA ASP A 331 -21.13 -4.45 -15.57
C ASP A 331 -21.13 -3.44 -16.75
N ILE A 332 -19.95 -3.02 -17.24
CA ILE A 332 -19.80 -2.21 -18.44
C ILE A 332 -20.21 -3.03 -19.68
N PRO A 333 -19.55 -4.15 -20.03
CA PRO A 333 -19.91 -5.00 -21.17
C PRO A 333 -21.13 -5.92 -20.91
N SER A 334 -22.09 -5.48 -20.08
CA SER A 334 -23.30 -6.26 -19.79
C SER A 334 -24.10 -6.55 -21.07
N GLU A 335 -24.81 -7.67 -21.15
CA GLU A 335 -25.49 -8.19 -22.36
C GLU A 335 -26.39 -7.17 -23.09
N LEU A 336 -26.92 -6.17 -22.40
CA LEU A 336 -27.77 -5.12 -22.97
C LEU A 336 -26.99 -4.03 -23.74
N ARG A 337 -25.66 -3.99 -23.63
CA ARG A 337 -24.82 -2.93 -24.18
C ARG A 337 -23.94 -3.45 -25.31
N SER A 338 -23.86 -2.67 -26.38
CA SER A 338 -22.83 -2.89 -27.39
C SER A 338 -21.51 -2.34 -26.88
N THR A 339 -20.53 -3.21 -26.62
CA THR A 339 -19.20 -2.79 -26.14
C THR A 339 -18.11 -3.36 -27.05
N THR A 340 -17.07 -2.58 -27.31
CA THR A 340 -15.88 -3.03 -28.06
C THR A 340 -14.64 -2.59 -27.29
N GLY A 341 -13.80 -3.56 -26.93
CA GLY A 341 -12.55 -3.32 -26.22
C GLY A 341 -11.34 -3.57 -27.11
N PHE A 342 -10.31 -2.75 -26.95
CA PHE A 342 -8.98 -2.95 -27.51
C PHE A 342 -7.99 -3.18 -26.37
N SER A 343 -6.96 -3.98 -26.60
CA SER A 343 -5.82 -4.12 -25.68
C SER A 343 -4.56 -4.41 -26.49
N GLY A 344 -3.43 -3.88 -26.03
CA GLY A 344 -2.12 -4.19 -26.59
C GLY A 344 -1.66 -5.61 -26.31
N THR A 345 -2.28 -6.31 -25.36
CA THR A 345 -1.93 -7.68 -24.96
C THR A 345 -3.16 -8.60 -24.95
N ASN A 346 -2.95 -9.91 -25.02
CA ASN A 346 -4.02 -10.90 -24.86
C ASN A 346 -3.83 -11.82 -23.64
N ASP A 347 -2.96 -11.45 -22.71
CA ASP A 347 -2.63 -12.27 -21.54
C ASP A 347 -3.79 -12.38 -20.55
N ASN A 348 -4.55 -11.29 -20.38
CA ASN A 348 -5.68 -11.21 -19.46
C ASN A 348 -6.99 -11.82 -20.00
N LYS A 349 -6.99 -12.39 -21.21
CA LYS A 349 -8.22 -12.91 -21.85
C LYS A 349 -8.97 -13.95 -21.01
N PHE A 350 -8.24 -14.74 -20.23
CA PHE A 350 -8.81 -15.79 -19.38
C PHE A 350 -9.46 -15.25 -18.11
N LEU A 351 -9.22 -13.97 -17.79
CA LEU A 351 -9.80 -13.28 -16.65
C LEU A 351 -11.09 -12.53 -17.02
N LEU A 352 -11.35 -12.34 -18.31
CA LEU A 352 -12.54 -11.64 -18.78
C LEU A 352 -13.79 -12.55 -18.70
N PRO A 353 -15.00 -11.98 -18.47
CA PRO A 353 -16.24 -12.73 -18.54
C PRO A 353 -16.40 -13.52 -19.84
N LEU A 354 -16.99 -14.71 -19.76
CA LEU A 354 -17.25 -15.57 -20.93
C LEU A 354 -18.14 -14.92 -22.00
N SER A 355 -18.89 -13.88 -21.63
CA SER A 355 -19.69 -13.06 -22.54
C SER A 355 -18.87 -12.13 -23.43
N ILE A 356 -17.55 -12.00 -23.21
CA ILE A 356 -16.65 -11.16 -23.98
C ILE A 356 -15.82 -12.03 -24.94
N PRO A 357 -16.25 -12.20 -26.20
CA PRO A 357 -15.48 -12.96 -27.17
C PRO A 357 -14.24 -12.18 -27.62
N GLN A 358 -13.09 -12.85 -27.65
CA GLN A 358 -11.87 -12.27 -28.17
C GLN A 358 -11.78 -12.39 -29.69
N GLN A 359 -11.32 -11.32 -30.35
CA GLN A 359 -11.10 -11.26 -31.79
C GLN A 359 -9.67 -10.79 -32.08
N ASP A 360 -8.71 -11.70 -31.91
CA ASP A 360 -7.29 -11.40 -32.19
C ASP A 360 -7.07 -11.13 -33.68
N LEU A 361 -6.32 -10.07 -33.99
CA LEU A 361 -5.96 -9.72 -35.35
C LEU A 361 -4.86 -10.67 -35.87
N PRO A 362 -5.06 -11.37 -37.01
CA PRO A 362 -4.07 -12.33 -37.51
C PRO A 362 -2.67 -11.75 -37.74
N GLN A 363 -2.57 -10.45 -38.07
CA GLN A 363 -1.28 -9.79 -38.28
C GLN A 363 -0.46 -9.66 -36.97
N LEU A 364 -1.11 -9.65 -35.81
CA LEU A 364 -0.49 -9.45 -34.49
C LEU A 364 -0.15 -10.75 -33.75
N HIS A 365 -0.51 -11.93 -34.30
CA HIS A 365 -0.22 -13.21 -33.65
C HIS A 365 1.26 -13.45 -33.34
N ARG A 366 2.16 -12.81 -34.09
CA ARG A 366 3.62 -12.95 -33.91
C ARG A 366 4.19 -12.12 -32.77
N THR A 367 3.46 -11.11 -32.28
CA THR A 367 3.96 -10.13 -31.31
C THR A 367 4.37 -10.80 -29.99
N ASN A 368 3.55 -11.72 -29.48
CA ASN A 368 3.86 -12.44 -28.24
C ASN A 368 5.15 -13.25 -28.34
N ALA A 369 5.33 -13.98 -29.45
CA ALA A 369 6.55 -14.75 -29.69
C ALA A 369 7.77 -13.85 -29.87
N MET A 370 7.60 -12.69 -30.52
CA MET A 370 8.64 -11.69 -30.70
C MET A 370 9.11 -11.13 -29.36
N VAL A 371 8.20 -10.73 -28.48
CA VAL A 371 8.51 -10.25 -27.12
C VAL A 371 9.30 -11.30 -26.34
N VAL A 372 8.84 -12.55 -26.32
CA VAL A 372 9.56 -13.64 -25.64
C VAL A 372 10.96 -13.84 -26.25
N SER A 373 11.09 -13.78 -27.58
CA SER A 373 12.38 -13.89 -28.25
C SER A 373 13.35 -12.76 -27.86
N MET A 374 12.85 -11.55 -27.60
CA MET A 374 13.63 -10.42 -27.12
C MET A 374 14.10 -10.63 -25.68
N LEU A 375 13.21 -11.08 -24.78
CA LEU A 375 13.58 -11.38 -23.39
C LEU A 375 14.64 -12.48 -23.28
N LEU A 376 14.58 -13.50 -24.14
CA LEU A 376 15.47 -14.66 -24.08
C LEU A 376 16.85 -14.46 -24.73
N GLN A 377 17.10 -13.28 -25.32
CA GLN A 377 18.40 -12.93 -25.89
C GLN A 377 19.49 -13.03 -24.83
N GLU A 378 20.67 -13.50 -25.22
CA GLU A 378 21.79 -13.76 -24.30
C GLU A 378 22.17 -12.55 -23.45
N LYS A 379 22.13 -11.34 -24.04
CA LYS A 379 22.37 -10.06 -23.36
C LYS A 379 21.41 -9.76 -22.19
N ASN A 380 20.24 -10.41 -22.15
CA ASN A 380 19.20 -10.19 -21.14
C ASN A 380 19.18 -11.30 -20.06
N ARG A 381 20.08 -12.29 -20.14
CA ARG A 381 20.08 -13.45 -19.21
C ARG A 381 20.79 -13.19 -17.88
N GLY A 382 21.55 -12.11 -17.78
CA GLY A 382 22.27 -11.75 -16.56
C GLY A 382 21.32 -11.17 -15.51
N TYR A 383 21.43 -11.62 -14.27
CA TYR A 383 20.79 -10.99 -13.12
C TYR A 383 21.81 -10.74 -12.01
N LEU A 384 21.52 -9.79 -11.13
CA LEU A 384 22.33 -9.45 -9.97
C LEU A 384 21.44 -9.28 -8.76
N GLU A 385 21.91 -9.76 -7.62
CA GLU A 385 21.22 -9.58 -6.34
C GLU A 385 21.56 -8.19 -5.78
N ALA A 386 20.54 -7.35 -5.60
CA ALA A 386 20.69 -6.01 -5.01
C ALA A 386 20.69 -6.09 -3.48
N LYS A 387 21.75 -6.67 -2.93
CA LYS A 387 21.91 -6.91 -1.49
C LYS A 387 23.16 -6.27 -0.88
N ASP A 388 23.10 -5.94 0.41
CA ASP A 388 24.23 -5.45 1.18
C ASP A 388 25.14 -6.60 1.69
N ALA A 389 26.18 -6.25 2.45
CA ALA A 389 27.12 -7.22 3.01
C ALA A 389 26.50 -8.20 4.04
N PHE A 390 25.25 -7.95 4.46
CA PHE A 390 24.48 -8.75 5.40
C PHE A 390 23.32 -9.49 4.72
N ASP A 391 23.36 -9.63 3.38
CA ASP A 391 22.32 -10.23 2.54
C ASP A 391 20.95 -9.51 2.63
N LYS A 392 20.92 -8.24 3.08
CA LYS A 392 19.68 -7.45 3.16
C LYS A 392 19.47 -6.62 1.92
N LYS A 393 18.23 -6.23 1.67
CA LYS A 393 17.88 -5.32 0.56
C LYS A 393 18.67 -4.00 0.66
N LEU A 394 19.28 -3.59 -0.45
CA LEU A 394 19.89 -2.26 -0.57
C LEU A 394 18.85 -1.13 -0.48
N ASP A 395 19.23 -0.03 0.16
CA ASP A 395 18.50 1.23 0.06
C ASP A 395 18.73 1.88 -1.33
N THR A 396 18.08 3.03 -1.59
CA THR A 396 18.19 3.71 -2.88
C THR A 396 19.64 4.10 -3.20
N ASP A 397 20.41 4.57 -2.21
CA ASP A 397 21.82 4.94 -2.41
C ASP A 397 22.69 3.73 -2.75
N GLY A 398 22.54 2.62 -2.01
CA GLY A 398 23.22 1.36 -2.27
C GLY A 398 22.88 0.80 -3.65
N LEU A 399 21.61 0.87 -4.07
CA LEU A 399 21.18 0.45 -5.41
C LEU A 399 21.84 1.31 -6.50
N LEU A 400 21.87 2.64 -6.36
CA LEU A 400 22.50 3.52 -7.34
C LEU A 400 24.02 3.29 -7.43
N LYS A 401 24.69 3.07 -6.29
CA LYS A 401 26.11 2.69 -6.24
C LYS A 401 26.37 1.37 -6.96
N LEU A 402 25.51 0.36 -6.74
CA LEU A 402 25.59 -0.91 -7.45
C LEU A 402 25.46 -0.71 -8.97
N VAL A 403 24.46 0.06 -9.41
CA VAL A 403 24.23 0.36 -10.84
C VAL A 403 25.44 1.06 -11.47
N CYS A 404 26.03 2.05 -10.78
CA CYS A 404 27.21 2.78 -11.26
C CYS A 404 28.46 1.88 -11.38
N ALA A 405 28.58 0.84 -10.56
CA ALA A 405 29.70 -0.08 -10.59
C ALA A 405 29.66 -1.07 -11.77
N LEU A 406 28.49 -1.23 -12.43
CA LEU A 406 28.33 -2.19 -13.53
C LEU A 406 29.14 -1.79 -14.77
N LYS A 407 29.75 -2.80 -15.41
CA LYS A 407 30.44 -2.66 -16.69
C LYS A 407 29.81 -3.59 -17.73
N PRO A 408 29.56 -3.13 -18.97
CA PRO A 408 29.61 -1.73 -19.47
C PRO A 408 28.68 -0.77 -18.69
N SER A 409 28.91 0.55 -18.75
CA SER A 409 28.12 1.52 -17.98
C SER A 409 26.62 1.44 -18.28
N VAL A 410 25.79 1.54 -17.25
CA VAL A 410 24.33 1.62 -17.36
C VAL A 410 23.93 3.09 -17.54
N GLN A 411 23.16 3.37 -18.59
CA GLN A 411 22.62 4.71 -18.88
C GLN A 411 21.14 4.82 -18.53
N VAL A 412 20.41 3.70 -18.51
CA VAL A 412 18.97 3.68 -18.25
C VAL A 412 18.68 2.82 -17.03
N LEU A 413 17.92 3.35 -16.07
CA LEU A 413 17.43 2.60 -14.91
C LEU A 413 15.91 2.58 -14.97
N ILE A 414 15.36 1.37 -15.09
CA ILE A 414 13.92 1.14 -15.24
C ILE A 414 13.42 0.41 -14.00
N ASP A 415 12.68 1.11 -13.14
CA ASP A 415 12.24 0.61 -11.84
C ASP A 415 10.87 -0.09 -11.90
N VAL A 416 10.74 -1.10 -12.76
CA VAL A 416 9.49 -1.90 -12.88
C VAL A 416 9.12 -2.58 -11.56
N GLY A 417 10.13 -3.02 -10.79
CA GLY A 417 9.93 -3.72 -9.52
C GLY A 417 9.53 -2.82 -8.34
N ALA A 418 9.43 -1.51 -8.55
CA ALA A 418 9.22 -0.49 -7.52
C ALA A 418 10.18 -0.65 -6.34
N GLN A 419 11.48 -0.78 -6.63
CA GLN A 419 12.52 -0.97 -5.63
C GLN A 419 12.94 0.33 -4.95
N VAL A 420 12.82 1.46 -5.65
CA VAL A 420 13.18 2.79 -5.17
C VAL A 420 11.99 3.43 -4.47
N LEU A 421 11.66 3.06 -3.24
CA LEU A 421 10.38 3.49 -2.64
C LEU A 421 10.41 4.89 -1.98
N GLU A 422 11.49 5.22 -1.30
CA GLU A 422 11.56 6.38 -0.38
C GLU A 422 12.27 7.58 -1.02
N SER A 423 12.34 7.63 -2.35
CA SER A 423 13.00 8.71 -3.09
C SER A 423 12.14 9.18 -4.25
N THR A 424 12.05 10.50 -4.43
CA THR A 424 11.39 11.09 -5.61
C THR A 424 12.23 10.82 -6.84
N ASN A 425 11.62 10.85 -8.02
CA ASN A 425 12.36 10.66 -9.29
C ASN A 425 13.47 11.70 -9.47
N HIS A 426 13.22 12.92 -8.99
CA HIS A 426 14.20 13.99 -8.94
C HIS A 426 15.41 13.65 -8.05
N ASP A 427 15.17 13.12 -6.84
CA ASP A 427 16.26 12.73 -5.92
C ASP A 427 17.12 11.63 -6.54
N VAL A 428 16.48 10.64 -7.17
CA VAL A 428 17.16 9.54 -7.87
C VAL A 428 18.02 10.07 -9.00
N ALA A 429 17.45 10.89 -9.88
CA ALA A 429 18.16 11.49 -11.02
C ALA A 429 19.37 12.31 -10.56
N ARG A 430 19.17 13.18 -9.55
CA ARG A 430 20.23 14.02 -8.97
C ARG A 430 21.34 13.17 -8.34
N GLN A 431 20.99 12.18 -7.52
CA GLN A 431 21.96 11.33 -6.83
C GLN A 431 22.72 10.45 -7.81
N TRP A 432 22.03 9.88 -8.80
CA TRP A 432 22.66 9.03 -9.81
C TRP A 432 23.61 9.82 -10.71
N LEU A 433 23.24 11.06 -11.08
CA LEU A 433 24.12 11.98 -11.82
C LEU A 433 25.38 12.32 -11.02
N ARG A 434 25.26 12.57 -9.71
CA ARG A 434 26.41 12.80 -8.81
C ARG A 434 27.37 11.61 -8.78
N LEU A 435 26.84 10.38 -8.77
CA LEU A 435 27.65 9.15 -8.73
C LEU A 435 28.29 8.79 -10.08
N SER A 436 27.73 9.23 -11.20
CA SER A 436 28.16 8.82 -12.55
C SER A 436 28.94 9.93 -13.25
N SER A 437 30.25 10.07 -13.04
CA SER A 437 31.09 11.19 -13.54
C SER A 437 31.00 11.51 -15.04
N GLU A 438 30.71 10.52 -15.88
CA GLU A 438 30.74 10.67 -17.34
C GLU A 438 29.46 11.29 -17.93
N ALA A 439 28.34 11.22 -17.21
CA ALA A 439 27.06 11.74 -17.70
C ALA A 439 27.00 13.27 -17.59
N LYS A 440 26.35 13.94 -18.54
CA LYS A 440 26.19 15.40 -18.53
C LYS A 440 24.91 15.85 -17.82
N ALA A 441 23.88 15.01 -17.84
CA ALA A 441 22.59 15.31 -17.24
C ALA A 441 21.82 14.01 -16.92
N ALA A 442 20.71 14.12 -16.20
CA ALA A 442 19.80 13.02 -15.93
C ALA A 442 18.35 13.41 -16.24
N VAL A 443 17.64 12.52 -16.94
CA VAL A 443 16.26 12.67 -17.38
C VAL A 443 15.34 11.84 -16.50
N TYR A 444 14.21 12.42 -16.11
CA TYR A 444 13.21 11.77 -15.26
C TYR A 444 11.84 12.44 -15.45
N PHE A 445 10.78 11.77 -14.97
CA PHE A 445 9.44 12.33 -14.90
C PHE A 445 9.16 12.98 -13.55
N ASP A 446 8.58 14.17 -13.56
CA ASP A 446 8.13 14.84 -12.34
C ASP A 446 6.74 14.36 -11.87
N ALA A 447 6.21 14.98 -10.81
CA ALA A 447 4.88 14.64 -10.29
C ALA A 447 3.71 15.07 -11.19
N SER A 448 3.98 15.93 -12.18
CA SER A 448 3.01 16.43 -13.16
C SER A 448 3.03 15.63 -14.46
N ASP A 449 3.75 14.51 -14.50
CA ASP A 449 3.95 13.67 -15.69
C ASP A 449 4.71 14.41 -16.82
N GLU A 450 5.56 15.38 -16.46
CA GLU A 450 6.43 16.08 -17.41
C GLU A 450 7.86 15.49 -17.41
N LEU A 451 8.40 15.28 -18.62
CA LEU A 451 9.81 14.90 -18.81
C LEU A 451 10.72 16.09 -18.52
N LEU A 452 11.51 15.98 -17.46
CA LEU A 452 12.49 16.96 -17.04
C LEU A 452 13.91 16.43 -17.20
N VAL A 453 14.86 17.36 -17.25
CA VAL A 453 16.29 17.08 -17.21
C VAL A 453 16.93 17.91 -16.10
N ILE A 454 17.85 17.30 -15.35
CA ILE A 454 18.73 17.97 -14.41
C ILE A 454 20.17 17.88 -14.88
N ASP A 455 20.87 19.01 -14.95
CA ASP A 455 22.30 19.05 -15.32
C ASP A 455 23.24 18.95 -14.10
N ARG A 456 24.54 19.10 -14.33
CA ARG A 456 25.58 19.00 -13.29
C ARG A 456 25.54 20.16 -12.30
N GLU A 457 25.12 21.32 -12.77
CA GLU A 457 24.96 22.56 -12.03
C GLU A 457 23.69 22.53 -11.16
N GLY A 458 22.79 21.56 -11.42
CA GLY A 458 21.53 21.37 -10.72
C GLY A 458 20.38 22.17 -11.30
N PHE A 459 20.55 22.75 -12.50
CA PHE A 459 19.49 23.41 -13.24
C PHE A 459 18.51 22.36 -13.76
N VAL A 460 17.22 22.66 -13.63
CA VAL A 460 16.13 21.78 -14.02
C VAL A 460 15.28 22.47 -15.07
N GLU A 461 15.05 21.79 -16.19
CA GLU A 461 14.18 22.27 -17.26
C GLU A 461 13.43 21.12 -17.94
N ARG A 462 12.45 21.45 -18.79
CA ARG A 462 11.75 20.46 -19.60
C ARG A 462 12.69 19.87 -20.64
N LEU A 463 12.65 18.55 -20.83
CA LEU A 463 13.52 17.86 -21.76
C LEU A 463 13.45 18.47 -23.17
N PHE A 464 12.24 18.76 -23.67
CA PHE A 464 12.02 19.35 -24.99
C PHE A 464 12.67 20.74 -25.18
N ALA A 465 12.75 21.54 -24.11
CA ALA A 465 13.36 22.86 -24.14
C ALA A 465 14.89 22.81 -23.98
N SER A 466 15.41 21.69 -23.47
CA SER A 466 16.81 21.50 -23.14
C SER A 466 17.69 21.20 -24.36
N PRO A 467 19.00 21.49 -24.28
CA PRO A 467 19.96 21.05 -25.30
C PRO A 467 20.08 19.52 -25.40
N TYR A 468 19.55 18.78 -24.43
CA TYR A 468 19.63 17.32 -24.33
C TYR A 468 18.51 16.59 -25.07
N HIS A 469 17.43 17.27 -25.48
CA HIS A 469 16.29 16.65 -26.19
C HIS A 469 16.72 15.77 -27.38
N ARG A 470 17.77 16.21 -28.10
CA ARG A 470 18.33 15.52 -29.27
C ARG A 470 19.64 14.79 -28.99
N ASN A 471 20.11 14.77 -27.75
CA ASN A 471 21.41 14.23 -27.35
C ASN A 471 21.32 13.44 -26.04
N LEU A 472 20.38 12.48 -26.01
CA LEU A 472 20.19 11.57 -24.89
C LEU A 472 21.37 10.63 -24.66
N ASP A 473 22.27 10.48 -25.64
CA ASP A 473 23.51 9.70 -25.52
C ASP A 473 24.37 10.12 -24.33
N SER A 474 24.30 11.40 -23.97
CA SER A 474 25.07 12.00 -22.86
C SER A 474 24.31 12.04 -21.53
N CYS A 475 23.09 11.48 -21.48
CA CYS A 475 22.21 11.55 -20.34
C CYS A 475 22.03 10.20 -19.65
N LEU A 476 21.78 10.25 -18.34
CA LEU A 476 21.15 9.14 -17.62
C LEU A 476 19.64 9.26 -17.78
N ILE A 477 18.93 8.13 -17.79
CA ILE A 477 17.47 8.10 -17.91
C ILE A 477 16.91 7.24 -16.78
N TYR A 478 16.12 7.83 -15.90
CA TYR A 478 15.42 7.11 -14.85
C TYR A 478 13.93 7.06 -15.14
N LEU A 479 13.38 5.84 -15.16
CA LEU A 479 11.94 5.56 -15.28
C LEU A 479 11.49 4.82 -14.02
N ASP A 480 10.47 5.34 -13.34
CA ASP A 480 9.82 4.65 -12.22
C ASP A 480 8.74 3.67 -12.73
N GLU A 481 8.10 2.92 -11.82
CA GLU A 481 7.05 1.94 -12.14
C GLU A 481 5.89 2.52 -12.98
N VAL A 482 5.51 3.79 -12.79
CA VAL A 482 4.38 4.41 -13.51
C VAL A 482 4.79 4.70 -14.94
N HIS A 483 5.98 5.27 -15.10
CA HIS A 483 6.48 5.77 -16.38
C HIS A 483 7.20 4.68 -17.20
N THR A 484 7.03 3.41 -16.84
CA THR A 484 7.41 2.26 -17.69
C THR A 484 6.32 1.87 -18.69
N ARG A 485 5.14 2.50 -18.65
CA ARG A 485 4.02 2.22 -19.56
C ARG A 485 3.58 3.50 -20.26
N GLY A 486 3.36 3.42 -21.57
CA GLY A 486 2.77 4.51 -22.36
C GLY A 486 3.70 5.71 -22.60
N VAL A 487 4.98 5.61 -22.25
CA VAL A 487 5.98 6.65 -22.49
C VAL A 487 6.72 6.36 -23.79
N ASP A 488 6.70 7.32 -24.71
CA ASP A 488 7.53 7.29 -25.93
C ASP A 488 8.77 8.16 -25.73
N LEU A 489 9.85 7.54 -25.25
CA LEU A 489 11.16 8.16 -25.15
C LEU A 489 12.14 7.40 -26.04
N SER A 490 12.57 8.03 -27.14
CA SER A 490 13.54 7.45 -28.07
C SER A 490 14.93 7.36 -27.44
N MET A 491 15.24 6.22 -26.83
CA MET A 491 16.54 5.98 -26.20
C MET A 491 17.64 5.65 -27.22
N PRO A 492 18.92 5.92 -26.91
CA PRO A 492 20.03 5.50 -27.75
C PRO A 492 20.05 3.99 -27.98
N THR A 493 20.24 3.54 -29.22
CA THR A 493 20.22 2.10 -29.59
C THR A 493 21.34 1.28 -28.95
N HIS A 494 22.40 1.95 -28.49
CA HIS A 494 23.54 1.35 -27.80
C HIS A 494 23.44 1.47 -26.27
N ALA A 495 22.36 2.09 -25.75
CA ALA A 495 22.19 2.27 -24.32
C ALA A 495 22.01 0.93 -23.61
N ARG A 496 22.68 0.80 -22.46
CA ARG A 496 22.49 -0.32 -21.55
C ARG A 496 21.50 0.09 -20.46
N ALA A 497 20.44 -0.70 -20.32
CA ALA A 497 19.46 -0.55 -19.24
C ALA A 497 19.72 -1.53 -18.10
N ALA A 498 19.44 -1.11 -16.87
CA ALA A 498 19.21 -1.97 -15.72
C ALA A 498 17.72 -1.94 -15.39
N VAL A 499 17.11 -3.11 -15.28
CA VAL A 499 15.68 -3.25 -14.95
C VAL A 499 15.56 -3.84 -13.56
N THR A 500 14.81 -3.20 -12.67
CA THR A 500 14.59 -3.73 -11.32
C THR A 500 13.49 -4.78 -11.35
N LEU A 501 13.66 -5.84 -10.55
CA LEU A 501 12.64 -6.85 -10.32
C LEU A 501 12.18 -6.76 -8.88
N GLY A 502 10.89 -6.96 -8.64
CA GLY A 502 10.32 -7.01 -7.30
C GLY A 502 9.30 -8.12 -7.11
N PRO A 503 8.92 -8.43 -5.85
CA PRO A 503 7.88 -9.39 -5.57
C PRO A 503 6.60 -9.04 -6.32
N ARG A 504 5.98 -10.05 -6.93
CA ARG A 504 4.75 -9.93 -7.76
C ARG A 504 4.89 -9.06 -9.03
N THR A 505 6.10 -8.82 -9.52
CA THR A 505 6.25 -8.25 -10.87
C THR A 505 5.69 -9.25 -11.88
N THR A 506 4.65 -8.87 -12.61
CA THR A 506 4.04 -9.73 -13.64
C THR A 506 4.89 -9.72 -14.90
N LYS A 507 4.70 -10.74 -15.74
CA LYS A 507 5.31 -10.79 -17.08
C LYS A 507 5.01 -9.51 -17.86
N ASP A 508 3.76 -9.05 -17.83
CA ASP A 508 3.31 -7.91 -18.63
C ASP A 508 3.97 -6.62 -18.19
N ARG A 509 4.07 -6.37 -16.88
CA ARG A 509 4.79 -5.21 -16.33
C ARG A 509 6.27 -5.23 -16.71
N LEU A 510 6.90 -6.40 -16.61
CA LEU A 510 8.32 -6.57 -16.99
C LEU A 510 8.53 -6.30 -18.47
N VAL A 511 7.69 -6.87 -19.33
CA VAL A 511 7.74 -6.67 -20.78
C VAL A 511 7.54 -5.20 -21.12
N GLN A 512 6.51 -4.56 -20.58
CA GLN A 512 6.20 -3.15 -20.86
C GLN A 512 7.39 -2.23 -20.54
N GLY A 513 8.10 -2.48 -19.44
CA GLY A 513 9.30 -1.70 -19.13
C GLY A 513 10.54 -2.05 -19.97
N MET A 514 10.53 -3.13 -20.76
CA MET A 514 11.67 -3.57 -21.57
C MET A 514 11.48 -3.36 -23.08
N THR A 515 10.23 -3.15 -23.53
CA THR A 515 9.86 -2.87 -24.92
C THR A 515 9.77 -1.38 -25.17
#